data_AF-A0A2N3EVV6-F1
#
_entry.id   AF-A0A2N3EVV6-F1
#
_cell.length_a   1.000
_cell.length_b   1.000
_cell.length_c   1.000
_cell.angle_alpha   90.00
_cell.angle_beta   90.00
_cell.angle_gamma   90.00
#
_symmetry.space_group_name_H-M   'P 1'
#
loop_
_entity.id
_entity.type
_entity.pdbx_description
1 polymer ?
#
loop_
_entity_poly.entity_id
_entity_poly.type
_entity_poly.pdbx_seq_one_letter_code
_entity_poly.pdbx_strand_id
1 'polypeptide(L)'
;MTEQKAQIGVFLTLTPPTKPMLDWARGAGTFQVDGFDPIPRLQIITVQEAMEKGPRAVNTPLRHGNPYKRAARETDTRAQGALDL
;
A
#
# COMPACT_ATOMS: atom_id res chain seq x y z
N MET A 1 3.31 19.31 19.16
CA MET A 1 2.96 18.86 17.80
C MET A 1 2.63 17.37 17.89
N THR A 2 1.35 17.02 18.06
CA THR A 2 0.92 15.72 18.63
C THR A 2 0.07 14.86 17.70
N GLU A 3 0.36 14.81 16.38
CA GLU A 3 -0.51 14.05 15.45
C GLU A 3 0.15 13.09 14.44
N GLN A 4 1.48 13.02 14.27
CA GLN A 4 2.02 12.36 13.06
C GLN A 4 3.02 11.24 13.33
N LYS A 5 2.48 10.02 13.55
CA LYS A 5 3.17 8.76 13.22
C LYS A 5 2.45 7.95 12.13
N ALA A 6 1.41 8.52 11.51
CA ALA A 6 0.74 7.87 10.39
C ALA A 6 1.61 7.93 9.13
N GLN A 7 1.87 6.77 8.52
CA GLN A 7 2.67 6.67 7.30
C GLN A 7 1.86 7.13 6.07
N ILE A 8 0.53 7.00 6.13
CA ILE A 8 -0.43 7.35 5.07
C ILE A 8 -1.69 7.94 5.73
N GLY A 9 -2.34 8.91 5.08
CA GLY A 9 -3.60 9.52 5.49
C GLY A 9 -4.59 9.64 4.32
N VAL A 10 -5.88 9.65 4.65
CA VAL A 10 -6.99 9.82 3.69
C VAL A 10 -7.86 10.98 4.16
N PHE A 11 -8.13 11.92 3.27
CA PHE A 11 -9.07 13.01 3.47
C PHE A 11 -10.36 12.69 2.72
N LEU A 12 -11.46 12.51 3.45
CA LEU A 12 -12.76 12.20 2.86
C LEU A 12 -13.58 13.49 2.69
N THR A 13 -14.13 13.73 1.50
CA THR A 13 -14.91 14.93 1.18
C THR A 13 -16.25 14.59 0.55
N LEU A 14 -17.30 15.38 0.82
CA LEU A 14 -18.57 15.25 0.11
C LEU A 14 -18.51 15.88 -1.29
N THR A 15 -17.80 16.99 -1.43
CA THR A 15 -17.69 17.74 -2.68
C THR A 15 -16.39 17.42 -3.41
N PRO A 16 -16.34 17.62 -4.74
CA PRO A 16 -15.10 17.47 -5.50
C PRO A 16 -13.97 18.32 -4.88
N PRO A 17 -12.75 17.78 -4.74
CA PRO A 17 -11.65 18.50 -4.12
C PRO A 17 -11.21 19.69 -4.97
N THR A 18 -10.88 20.79 -4.31
CA THR A 18 -10.38 21.99 -4.98
C THR A 18 -8.92 21.82 -5.40
N LYS A 19 -8.45 22.66 -6.32
CA LYS A 19 -7.05 22.64 -6.76
C LYS A 19 -6.03 22.82 -5.61
N PRO A 20 -6.21 23.77 -4.68
CA PRO A 20 -5.33 23.87 -3.51
C PRO A 20 -5.28 22.60 -2.65
N MET A 21 -6.39 21.89 -2.51
CA MET A 21 -6.42 20.62 -1.77
C MET A 21 -5.60 19.53 -2.49
N LEU A 22 -5.74 19.43 -3.81
CA LEU A 22 -4.97 18.50 -4.62
C LEU A 22 -3.47 18.81 -4.57
N ASP A 23 -3.11 20.09 -4.62
CA ASP A 23 -1.71 20.52 -4.56
C ASP A 23 -1.11 20.29 -3.16
N TRP A 24 -1.91 20.47 -2.09
CA TRP A 24 -1.53 20.06 -0.73
C TRP A 24 -1.28 18.56 -0.61
N ALA A 25 -2.18 17.73 -1.14
CA ALA A 25 -2.02 16.27 -1.13
C ALA A 25 -0.78 15.82 -1.90
N ARG A 26 -0.49 16.44 -3.05
CA ARG A 26 0.75 16.20 -3.81
C ARG A 26 1.99 16.62 -3.04
N GLY A 27 1.94 17.77 -2.36
CA GLY A 27 3.03 18.29 -1.54
C GLY A 27 3.41 17.38 -0.36
N ALA A 28 2.49 16.54 0.10
CA ALA A 28 2.78 15.53 1.11
C ALA A 28 3.69 14.39 0.62
N GLY A 29 3.87 14.24 -0.71
CA GLY A 29 4.77 13.26 -1.31
C GLY A 29 4.26 11.82 -1.25
N THR A 30 5.18 10.88 -1.51
CA THR A 30 4.90 9.44 -1.55
C THR A 30 5.58 8.69 -0.41
N PHE A 31 4.99 7.57 -0.02
CA PHE A 31 5.57 6.60 0.90
C PHE A 31 6.07 5.42 0.08
N GLN A 32 7.32 5.02 0.33
CA GLN A 32 7.96 3.89 -0.33
C GLN A 32 7.81 2.65 0.54
N VAL A 33 7.43 1.54 -0.08
CA VAL A 33 7.48 0.21 0.53
C VAL A 33 8.31 -0.68 -0.38
N ASP A 34 9.28 -1.39 0.18
CA ASP A 34 10.13 -2.28 -0.61
C ASP A 34 9.29 -3.34 -1.33
N GLY A 35 9.50 -3.47 -2.64
CA GLY A 35 8.76 -4.41 -3.48
C GLY A 35 7.39 -3.91 -3.96
N PHE A 36 7.03 -2.64 -3.71
CA PHE A 36 5.78 -2.03 -4.18
C PHE A 36 6.01 -0.69 -4.86
N ASP A 37 5.05 -0.30 -5.69
CA ASP A 37 5.03 1.04 -6.27
C ASP A 37 4.86 2.11 -5.18
N PRO A 38 5.49 3.29 -5.34
CA PRO A 38 5.32 4.40 -4.42
C PRO A 38 3.85 4.79 -4.31
N ILE A 39 3.36 4.97 -3.08
CA ILE A 39 1.96 5.31 -2.82
C ILE A 39 1.84 6.72 -2.23
N PRO A 40 0.80 7.49 -2.55
CA PRO A 40 0.66 8.84 -1.98
C PRO A 40 0.50 8.80 -0.47
N ARG A 41 1.27 9.62 0.26
CA ARG A 41 1.15 9.76 1.73
C ARG A 41 -0.20 10.33 2.13
N LEU A 42 -0.81 11.10 1.25
CA LEU A 42 -2.08 11.76 1.48
C LEU A 42 -2.94 11.62 0.24
N GLN A 43 -4.14 11.08 0.43
CA GLN A 43 -5.10 10.83 -0.65
C GLN A 43 -6.41 11.52 -0.32
N ILE A 44 -7.00 12.19 -1.31
CA ILE A 44 -8.29 12.85 -1.16
C ILE A 44 -9.32 12.05 -1.93
N ILE A 45 -10.36 11.61 -1.25
CA ILE A 45 -11.38 10.72 -1.79
C ILE A 45 -12.75 11.34 -1.54
N THR A 46 -13.63 11.30 -2.54
CA THR A 46 -15.02 11.71 -2.34
C THR A 46 -15.84 10.60 -1.69
N VAL A 47 -16.88 10.95 -0.93
CA VAL A 47 -17.83 9.97 -0.39
C VAL A 47 -18.45 9.13 -1.51
N GLN A 48 -18.77 9.76 -2.65
CA GLN A 48 -19.27 9.06 -3.83
C GLN A 48 -18.27 7.99 -4.29
N GLU A 49 -17.00 8.32 -4.50
CA GLU A 49 -15.99 7.35 -4.91
C GLU A 49 -15.77 6.26 -3.86
N ALA A 50 -15.83 6.60 -2.57
CA ALA A 50 -15.74 5.63 -1.48
C ALA A 50 -16.88 4.62 -1.52
N MET A 51 -18.10 5.05 -1.85
CA MET A 51 -19.26 4.17 -1.98
C MET A 51 -19.20 3.32 -3.26
N GLU A 52 -18.79 3.91 -4.38
CA GLU A 52 -18.70 3.20 -5.68
C GLU A 52 -17.59 2.16 -5.70
N LYS A 53 -16.41 2.52 -5.19
CA LYS A 53 -15.20 1.70 -5.28
C LYS A 53 -14.95 0.91 -3.99
N GLY A 54 -15.66 1.22 -2.91
CA GLY A 54 -15.50 0.58 -1.61
C GLY A 54 -14.05 0.68 -1.12
N PRO A 55 -13.44 -0.44 -0.66
CA PRO A 55 -12.04 -0.46 -0.28
C PRO A 55 -11.09 0.02 -1.38
N ARG A 56 -11.51 -0.02 -2.67
CA ARG A 56 -10.69 0.35 -3.84
C ARG A 56 -10.59 1.83 -4.11
N ALA A 57 -11.29 2.64 -3.34
CA ALA A 57 -11.14 4.08 -3.44
C ALA A 57 -9.74 4.57 -3.00
N VAL A 58 -9.06 3.84 -2.09
CA VAL A 58 -7.75 4.24 -1.55
C VAL A 58 -6.65 3.30 -2.04
N ASN A 59 -5.54 3.88 -2.48
CA ASN A 59 -4.32 3.13 -2.79
C ASN A 59 -3.54 2.85 -1.49
N THR A 60 -3.48 1.58 -1.07
CA THR A 60 -2.80 1.15 0.15
C THR A 60 -1.89 -0.05 -0.14
N PRO A 61 -0.73 -0.18 0.53
CA PRO A 61 0.27 -1.19 0.18
C PRO A 61 -0.21 -2.61 0.54
N LEU A 62 -1.11 -2.73 1.54
CA LEU A 62 -1.76 -3.98 1.92
C LEU A 62 -2.61 -4.62 0.80
N ARG A 63 -2.87 -3.89 -0.30
CA ARG A 63 -3.56 -4.44 -1.48
C ARG A 63 -2.70 -5.34 -2.35
N HIS A 64 -1.38 -5.28 -2.21
CA HIS A 64 -0.45 -5.96 -3.12
C HIS A 64 0.45 -6.99 -2.43
N GLY A 65 0.53 -6.99 -1.09
CA GLY A 65 1.37 -7.91 -0.33
C GLY A 65 0.59 -9.06 0.28
N ASN A 66 1.03 -10.29 0.00
CA ASN A 66 0.76 -11.41 0.90
C ASN A 66 1.36 -11.03 2.28
N PRO A 67 0.57 -11.01 3.38
CA PRO A 67 1.09 -10.67 4.72
C PRO A 67 2.14 -11.67 5.22
N TYR A 68 2.30 -12.82 4.55
CA TYR A 68 3.25 -13.85 4.91
C TYR A 68 4.61 -13.63 4.24
N LYS A 69 5.66 -13.58 5.04
CA LYS A 69 7.06 -13.66 4.59
C LYS A 69 7.24 -14.95 3.79
N ARG A 70 7.56 -14.85 2.50
CA ARG A 70 7.85 -16.02 1.65
C ARG A 70 9.06 -16.74 2.26
N ALA A 71 8.86 -17.97 2.72
CA ALA A 71 9.94 -18.78 3.31
C ALA A 71 11.08 -18.94 2.30
N ALA A 72 12.32 -18.88 2.78
CA ALA A 72 13.48 -19.18 1.96
C ALA A 72 13.34 -20.61 1.44
N ARG A 73 13.53 -20.80 0.13
CA ARG A 73 13.61 -22.16 -0.42
C ARG A 73 14.89 -22.79 0.12
N GLU A 74 14.74 -23.87 0.86
CA GLU A 74 15.84 -24.74 1.21
C GLU A 74 16.26 -25.48 -0.07
N THR A 75 17.38 -25.07 -0.65
CA THR A 75 18.04 -25.86 -1.69
C THR A 75 18.89 -26.89 -0.97
N ASP A 76 18.32 -28.08 -0.77
CA ASP A 76 19.07 -29.21 -0.26
C ASP A 76 20.16 -29.56 -1.29
N THR A 77 21.41 -29.28 -0.91
CA THR A 77 22.59 -29.57 -1.73
C THR A 77 23.26 -30.88 -1.33
N ARG A 78 22.66 -31.67 -0.40
CA ARG A 78 23.25 -32.92 0.10
C ARG A 78 22.19 -33.97 0.47
N ALA A 79 22.24 -35.10 -0.26
CA ALA A 79 21.71 -36.43 0.08
C ALA A 79 20.24 -36.67 -0.32
N GLN A 80 19.88 -37.71 -1.08
CA GLN A 80 20.47 -39.04 -1.13
C GLN A 80 20.08 -39.69 -2.47
N GLY A 81 21.02 -39.69 -3.41
CA GLY A 81 20.98 -40.54 -4.60
C GLY A 81 21.68 -41.85 -4.29
N ALA A 82 20.95 -42.84 -3.78
CA ALA A 82 21.25 -44.27 -3.89
C ALA A 82 20.19 -45.07 -3.13
N LEU A 83 19.25 -45.66 -3.85
CA LEU A 83 18.73 -46.98 -3.50
C LEU A 83 18.26 -47.67 -4.79
N ASP A 84 19.19 -48.40 -5.40
CA ASP A 84 18.85 -49.51 -6.28
C ASP A 84 18.39 -50.66 -5.37
N LEU A 85 17.14 -51.08 -5.52
CA LEU A 85 16.61 -52.37 -5.08
C LEU A 85 16.05 -53.10 -6.30
#